data_AF-A0A8C6FIE5-F1
#
_entry.id   AF-A0A8C6FIE5-F1
#
_cell.length_a   1.000
_cell.length_b   1.000
_cell.length_c   1.000
_cell.angle_alpha   90.00
_cell.angle_beta   90.00
_cell.angle_gamma   90.00
#
_symmetry.space_group_name_H-M   'P 1'
#
loop_
_entity.id
_entity.type
_entity.pdbx_description
1 polymer ?
#
loop_
_entity_poly.entity_id
_entity_poly.type
_entity_poly.pdbx_seq_one_letter_code
_entity_poly.pdbx_strand_id
1 'polypeptide(L)' 'MAANSTPNPLLAYFWDLVTVNMVLEDVIEFEIIPEGRRITKLDQILLNGNNITMLVPGGQGPEI' A
#
# COMPACT_ATOMS: atom_id res chain seq x y z
N MET A 1 1.97 -19.06 21.60
CA MET A 1 3.30 -18.55 22.01
C MET A 1 3.99 -18.08 20.74
N ALA A 2 3.86 -16.79 20.42
CA ALA A 2 4.53 -16.12 19.31
C ALA A 2 4.96 -14.73 19.82
N ALA A 3 6.15 -14.30 19.42
CA ALA A 3 7.08 -13.42 20.12
C ALA A 3 6.51 -12.11 20.71
N ASN A 4 6.72 -11.93 22.01
CA ASN A 4 6.85 -10.62 22.69
C ASN A 4 8.17 -9.94 22.29
N SER A 5 8.42 -9.74 20.99
CA SER A 5 9.46 -8.81 20.56
C SER A 5 8.83 -7.43 20.51
N THR A 6 9.17 -6.55 21.45
CA THR A 6 8.79 -5.14 21.40
C THR A 6 9.07 -4.60 19.99
N PRO A 7 8.06 -4.13 19.24
CA PRO A 7 8.28 -3.63 17.90
C PRO A 7 9.28 -2.47 17.98
N ASN A 8 10.23 -2.44 17.04
CA ASN A 8 11.09 -1.27 16.86
C ASN A 8 10.18 -0.02 16.77
N PRO A 9 10.38 1.03 17.57
CA PRO A 9 9.48 2.19 17.59
C PRO A 9 9.36 2.87 16.22
N LEU A 10 10.37 2.80 15.34
CA LEU A 10 10.28 3.30 13.96
C LEU A 10 9.36 2.44 13.08
N LEU A 11 9.34 1.12 13.29
CA LEU A 11 8.39 0.24 12.65
C LEU A 11 7.00 0.42 13.27
N ALA A 12 6.87 0.66 14.57
CA ALA A 12 5.57 0.88 15.21
C ALA A 12 4.79 2.06 14.60
N TYR A 13 5.45 3.19 14.28
CA TYR A 13 4.81 4.29 13.55
C TYR A 13 4.43 3.93 12.11
N PHE A 14 5.22 3.07 11.46
CA PHE A 14 4.92 2.57 10.12
C PHE A 14 3.71 1.63 10.14
N TRP A 15 3.55 0.81 11.19
CA TRP A 15 2.52 -0.22 11.33
C TRP A 15 1.18 0.31 11.89
N ASP A 16 1.18 1.35 12.72
CA ASP A 16 -0.07 1.92 13.28
C ASP A 16 -0.97 2.59 12.22
N LEU A 17 -0.41 2.96 11.06
CA LEU A 17 -1.17 3.49 9.92
C LEU A 17 -1.73 2.40 8.99
N VAL A 18 -1.29 1.14 9.14
CA VAL A 18 -1.60 0.04 8.19
C VAL A 18 -2.91 -0.67 8.55
N THR A 19 -3.46 -0.43 9.74
CA THR A 19 -4.76 -0.99 10.14
C THR A 19 -5.96 -0.14 9.71
N VAL A 20 -5.75 0.82 8.81
CA VAL A 20 -6.77 1.77 8.35
C VAL A 20 -7.10 1.53 6.88
N ASN A 21 -8.39 1.36 6.56
CA ASN A 21 -8.85 1.40 5.18
C ASN A 21 -8.73 2.84 4.65
N MET A 22 -8.15 3.01 3.48
CA MET A 22 -7.91 4.32 2.89
C MET A 22 -8.87 4.57 1.73
N VAL A 23 -9.47 5.76 1.69
CA VAL A 23 -10.19 6.22 0.50
C VAL A 23 -9.18 7.00 -0.34
N LEU A 24 -8.97 6.56 -1.58
CA LEU A 24 -8.06 7.19 -2.53
C LEU A 24 -8.85 7.70 -3.74
N GLU A 25 -8.48 8.87 -4.25
CA GLU A 25 -9.06 9.51 -5.42
C GLU A 25 -8.01 9.62 -6.53
N ASP A 26 -8.44 9.65 -7.80
CA ASP A 26 -7.60 9.76 -8.99
C ASP A 26 -6.47 8.71 -9.05
N VAL A 27 -6.82 7.45 -8.81
CA VAL A 27 -5.86 6.34 -8.67
C VAL A 27 -5.43 5.78 -10.01
N ILE A 28 -4.14 5.49 -10.13
CA ILE A 28 -3.58 4.65 -11.19
C ILE A 28 -3.09 3.34 -10.57
N GLU A 29 -3.77 2.25 -10.88
CA GLU A 29 -3.40 0.90 -10.46
C GLU A 29 -2.47 0.25 -11.49
N PHE A 30 -1.39 -0.34 -10.99
CA PHE A 30 -0.42 -1.10 -11.78
C PHE A 30 -0.41 -2.54 -11.30
N GLU A 31 -0.83 -3.45 -12.17
CA GLU A 31 -0.80 -4.89 -11.92
C GLU A 31 0.29 -5.52 -12.77
N ILE A 32 1.17 -6.31 -12.14
CA ILE A 32 2.17 -7.13 -12.83
C ILE A 32 1.52 -8.47 -13.17
N ILE A 33 1.38 -8.76 -14.46
CA ILE A 33 0.88 -10.02 -14.99
C ILE A 33 1.99 -10.75 -15.76
N PRO A 34 1.92 -12.07 -15.97
CA PRO A 34 2.95 -12.80 -16.71
C PRO A 34 3.21 -12.22 -18.12
N GLU A 35 2.19 -11.67 -18.76
CA GLU A 35 2.25 -11.08 -20.10
C GLU A 35 2.75 -9.63 -20.13
N GLY A 36 3.01 -9.02 -18.96
CA GLY A 36 3.49 -7.65 -18.84
C GLY A 36 2.82 -6.87 -17.72
N ARG A 37 2.41 -5.63 -17.99
CA ARG A 37 1.80 -4.73 -17.01
C ARG A 37 0.43 -4.30 -17.46
N ARG A 38 -0.56 -4.43 -16.56
CA ARG A 38 -1.89 -3.87 -16.75
C ARG A 38 -1.99 -2.56 -15.96
N ILE A 39 -2.48 -1.52 -16.61
CA ILE A 39 -2.67 -0.19 -16.04
C ILE A 39 -4.16 0.12 -16.05
N THR A 40 -4.71 0.43 -14.88
CA THR A 40 -6.12 0.81 -14.72
C THR A 40 -6.20 2.18 -14.06
N LYS A 41 -7.05 3.06 -14.58
CA LYS A 41 -7.38 4.33 -13.93
C LYS A 41 -8.71 4.19 -13.21
N LEU A 42 -8.77 4.61 -11.96
CA LEU A 42 -9.93 4.51 -11.09
C LEU A 42 -10.19 5.87 -10.46
N ASP A 43 -11.42 6.37 -10.57
CA ASP A 43 -11.77 7.68 -10.02
C ASP A 43 -11.70 7.69 -8.50
N GLN A 44 -12.16 6.61 -7.86
CA GLN A 44 -12.09 6.44 -6.41
C GLN A 44 -12.02 4.96 -6.04
N ILE A 45 -11.24 4.63 -5.01
CA ILE A 45 -11.22 3.30 -4.40
C ILE A 45 -11.22 3.37 -2.88
N LEU A 46 -11.77 2.33 -2.26
CA LEU A 46 -11.53 2.01 -0.86
C LEU A 46 -10.45 0.93 -0.81
N LEU A 47 -9.23 1.33 -0.44
CA LEU A 47 -8.10 0.44 -0.28
C LEU A 47 -8.13 -0.21 1.10
N ASN A 48 -8.11 -1.54 1.14
CA ASN A 48 -8.07 -2.29 2.40
C ASN A 48 -6.66 -2.27 2.99
N GLY A 49 -6.53 -1.75 4.21
CA GLY A 49 -5.25 -1.62 4.93
C GLY A 49 -4.52 -2.94 5.18
N ASN A 50 -5.26 -4.04 5.29
CA ASN A 50 -4.73 -5.35 5.69
C ASN A 50 -3.73 -5.97 4.70
N ASN A 51 -3.76 -5.54 3.43
CA ASN A 51 -2.92 -6.09 2.36
C ASN A 51 -1.84 -5.08 1.90
N ILE A 52 -1.67 -3.97 2.61
CA ILE A 52 -0.68 -2.93 2.25
C ILE A 52 0.68 -3.31 2.82
N THR A 53 1.68 -3.47 1.93
CA THR A 53 3.07 -3.72 2.34
C THR A 53 3.86 -2.43 2.54
N MET A 54 3.59 -1.39 1.75
CA MET A 54 4.33 -0.13 1.79
C MET A 54 3.48 1.04 1.25
N LEU A 55 3.58 2.20 1.91
CA LEU A 55 3.08 3.48 1.42
C LEU A 55 4.23 4.45 1.31
N VAL A 56 4.39 5.06 0.13
CA VAL A 56 5.45 6.04 -0.14
C VAL A 56 4.79 7.36 -0.53
N PRO A 57 4.77 8.37 0.36
CA PRO A 57 4.21 9.67 0.03
C PRO A 57 5.07 10.36 -1.04
N GLY A 58 4.42 10.96 -2.05
CA GLY A 58 5.10 11.71 -3.12
C GLY A 58 5.77 10.84 -4.20
N GLY A 59 5.49 9.53 -4.25
CA GLY A 59 5.98 8.67 -5.32
C GLY A 59 5.38 9.03 -6.68
N GLN A 60 6.16 8.90 -7.76
CA GLN A 60 5.72 9.19 -9.14
C GLN A 60 5.16 7.96 -9.88
N GLY A 61 4.92 6.86 -9.17
CA GLY A 61 4.63 5.55 -9.75
C GLY A 61 5.87 4.92 -10.39
N PRO A 62 5.81 3.64 -10.78
CA PRO A 62 6.91 2.96 -11.43
C PRO A 62 7.17 3.53 -12.84
N GLU A 63 8.41 3.98 -13.09
CA GLU A 63 8.88 4.30 -14.44
C GLU A 63 8.78 3.05 -15.35
N ILE A 64 8.52 3.29 -16.63
CA ILE A 64 8.21 2.26 -17.65
C ILE A 64 9.40 1.32 -17.88
#